data_AF-A0A814K769-F1
#
_entry.id   AF-A0A814K769-F1
#
_cell.length_a   1.000
_cell.length_b   1.000
_cell.length_c   1.000
_cell.angle_alpha   90.00
_cell.angle_beta   90.00
_cell.angle_gamma   90.00
#
_symmetry.space_group_name_H-M   'P 1'
#
loop_
_entity.id
_entity.type
_entity.pdbx_description
1 polymer ?
#
loop_
_entity_poly.entity_id
_entity_poly.type
_entity_poly.pdbx_seq_one_letter_code
_entity_poly.pdbx_strand_id
1 'polypeptide(L)'
;MMEYITGQEWESLIHEHIFIPLQITSARIGPVYDENLLPKAPIGHELPVNSTKPILRSMLTPHILHVEYALSAPFGFVACTLHDWTKFLYAHIIGKTTGYLSKDTAAKLKRPYISVDGDGLGVVVYNRA
;
A
#
# COMPACT_ATOMS: atom_id res chain seq x y z
N MET A 1 4.19 10.74 -12.16
CA MET A 1 3.63 12.11 -11.97
C MET A 1 4.19 12.79 -10.73
N MET A 2 4.11 12.18 -9.53
CA MET A 2 4.66 12.78 -8.30
C MET A 2 6.15 13.09 -8.44
N GLU A 3 6.95 12.10 -8.85
CA GLU A 3 8.40 12.24 -8.99
C GLU A 3 8.81 13.31 -10.00
N TYR A 4 8.07 13.42 -11.10
CA TYR A 4 8.28 14.47 -12.10
C TYR A 4 8.02 15.88 -11.53
N ILE A 5 6.99 16.03 -10.69
CA ILE A 5 6.61 17.32 -10.10
C ILE A 5 7.56 17.71 -8.98
N THR A 6 7.97 16.75 -8.15
CA THR A 6 8.78 17.01 -6.95
C THR A 6 10.28 16.89 -7.19
N GLY A 7 10.71 16.22 -8.26
CA GLY A 7 12.10 15.82 -8.47
C GLY A 7 12.60 14.76 -7.48
N GLN A 8 11.71 14.14 -6.70
CA GLN A 8 12.05 13.14 -5.69
C GLN A 8 11.51 11.76 -6.07
N GLU A 9 12.26 10.72 -5.75
CA GLU A 9 11.83 9.33 -5.91
C GLU A 9 10.56 9.05 -5.10
N TRP A 10 9.66 8.24 -5.65
CA TRP A 10 8.39 7.92 -5.02
C TRP A 10 8.59 7.28 -3.63
N GLU A 11 9.57 6.40 -3.50
CA GLU A 11 9.94 5.73 -2.25
C GLU A 11 10.29 6.74 -1.15
N SER A 12 11.08 7.76 -1.51
CA SER A 12 11.46 8.85 -0.63
C SER A 12 10.23 9.64 -0.16
N LEU A 13 9.33 9.97 -1.10
CA LEU A 13 8.08 10.67 -0.78
C LEU A 13 7.17 9.88 0.16
N ILE A 14 7.04 8.57 -0.03
CA ILE A 14 6.26 7.70 0.86
C ILE A 14 6.90 7.64 2.25
N HIS A 15 8.23 7.52 2.32
CA HIS A 15 8.95 7.53 3.58
C HIS A 15 8.74 8.85 4.34
N GLU A 16 8.97 9.98 3.67
CA GLU A 16 8.91 11.33 4.27
C GLU A 16 7.49 11.72 4.70
N HIS A 17 6.50 11.49 3.84
CA HIS A 17 5.16 12.03 4.05
C HIS A 17 4.18 11.04 4.67
N ILE A 18 4.50 9.74 4.68
CA ILE A 18 3.62 8.71 5.23
C ILE A 18 4.31 7.93 6.35
N PHE A 19 5.47 7.33 6.09
CA PHE A 19 6.02 6.41 7.09
C PHE A 19 6.55 7.10 8.33
N ILE A 20 7.36 8.15 8.16
CA ILE A 20 7.94 8.92 9.27
C ILE A 20 6.85 9.59 10.12
N PRO A 21 5.90 10.36 9.55
CA PRO A 21 4.91 11.08 10.34
C PRO A 21 3.96 10.16 11.10
N LEU A 22 3.68 8.98 10.54
CA LEU A 22 2.77 8.00 11.12
C LEU A 22 3.49 6.93 11.94
N GLN A 23 4.81 7.05 12.12
CA GLN A 23 5.65 6.10 12.87
C GLN A 23 5.46 4.65 12.38
N ILE A 24 5.37 4.48 11.06
CA ILE A 24 5.32 3.19 10.38
C ILE A 24 6.76 2.71 10.24
N THR A 25 7.17 1.74 11.06
CA THR A 25 8.57 1.30 11.16
C THR A 25 8.81 -0.10 10.59
N SER A 26 7.74 -0.90 10.47
CA SER A 26 7.82 -2.26 9.93
C SER A 26 7.56 -2.34 8.43
N ALA A 27 7.09 -1.25 7.81
CA ALA A 27 6.84 -1.21 6.39
C ALA A 27 8.13 -1.32 5.56
N ARG A 28 8.00 -1.91 4.38
CA ARG A 28 9.02 -2.01 3.36
C ARG A 28 8.41 -1.67 2.01
N ILE A 29 9.21 -1.02 1.17
CA ILE A 29 8.89 -0.79 -0.23
C ILE A 29 9.77 -1.70 -1.07
N GLY A 30 9.17 -2.35 -2.06
CA GLY A 30 9.87 -3.27 -2.94
C GLY A 30 9.61 -4.74 -2.64
N PRO A 31 10.23 -5.64 -3.40
CA PRO A 31 10.05 -7.07 -3.22
C PRO A 31 10.47 -7.45 -1.80
N VAL A 32 9.50 -7.94 -1.02
CA VAL A 32 9.75 -8.44 0.33
C VAL A 32 10.27 -9.87 0.22
N TYR A 33 11.55 -10.03 -0.08
CA TYR A 33 12.20 -11.33 0.07
C TYR A 33 13.69 -11.17 0.29
N ASP A 34 14.20 -11.98 1.22
CA ASP A 34 15.62 -12.19 1.47
C ASP A 34 15.84 -13.70 1.42
N GLU A 35 16.63 -14.18 0.47
CA GLU A 35 16.91 -15.61 0.32
C GLU A 35 17.86 -16.15 1.41
N ASN A 36 18.60 -15.26 2.07
CA ASN A 36 19.63 -15.60 3.05
C ASN A 36 19.13 -15.50 4.50
N LEU A 37 17.90 -15.03 4.70
CA LEU A 37 17.23 -14.98 5.99
C LEU A 37 15.90 -15.73 5.88
N LEU A 38 15.61 -16.61 6.83
CA LEU A 38 14.25 -17.19 6.99
C LEU A 38 13.22 -16.07 6.80
N PRO A 39 12.12 -16.28 6.06
CA PRO A 39 11.18 -15.22 5.72
C PRO A 39 10.76 -14.47 6.98
N LYS A 40 11.24 -13.22 7.14
CA LYS A 40 10.77 -12.33 8.21
C LYS A 40 9.33 -11.83 7.95
N ALA A 41 8.79 -12.15 6.78
CA ALA A 41 7.46 -11.82 6.30
C ALA A 41 6.72 -13.09 5.83
N PRO A 42 5.38 -13.11 5.90
CA PRO A 42 4.60 -14.25 5.43
C PRO A 42 4.77 -14.47 3.92
N ILE A 43 4.89 -15.74 3.52
CA ILE A 43 4.96 -16.14 2.11
C ILE A 43 3.53 -16.28 1.56
N GLY A 44 3.31 -15.74 0.36
CA GLY A 44 2.07 -15.93 -0.38
C GLY A 44 1.83 -17.40 -0.71
N HIS A 45 0.58 -17.86 -0.61
CA HIS A 45 0.18 -19.20 -1.03
C HIS A 45 -0.76 -19.10 -2.24
N GLU A 46 -0.70 -20.10 -3.11
CA GLU A 46 -1.64 -20.29 -4.20
C GLU A 46 -2.47 -21.55 -3.96
N LEU A 47 -3.72 -21.54 -4.43
CA LEU A 47 -4.59 -22.71 -4.41
C LEU A 47 -4.69 -23.27 -5.84
N PRO A 48 -4.03 -24.40 -6.15
CA PRO A 48 -4.09 -24.99 -7.47
C PRO A 48 -5.51 -25.37 -7.86
N VAL A 49 -5.80 -25.34 -9.16
CA VAL A 49 -7.07 -25.81 -9.70
C VAL A 49 -7.29 -27.27 -9.26
N ASN A 50 -8.48 -27.56 -8.73
CA ASN A 50 -8.86 -28.87 -8.18
C ASN A 50 -8.07 -29.32 -6.92
N SER A 51 -7.39 -28.42 -6.22
CA SER A 51 -6.78 -28.70 -4.90
C SER A 51 -7.60 -28.12 -3.76
N THR A 52 -7.56 -28.78 -2.59
CA THR A 52 -8.04 -28.24 -1.30
C THR A 52 -6.90 -27.78 -0.40
N LYS A 53 -5.64 -28.03 -0.80
CA LYS A 53 -4.45 -27.68 -0.05
C LYS A 53 -3.74 -26.51 -0.74
N PRO A 54 -3.53 -25.37 -0.03
CA PRO A 54 -2.70 -24.30 -0.54
C PRO A 54 -1.25 -24.77 -0.63
N ILE A 55 -0.54 -24.32 -1.65
CA ILE A 55 0.89 -24.51 -1.80
C ILE A 55 1.59 -23.15 -1.73
N LEU A 56 2.87 -23.15 -1.36
CA LEU A 56 3.66 -21.93 -1.40
C LEU A 56 3.73 -21.42 -2.84
N ARG A 57 3.46 -20.13 -3.04
CA ARG A 57 3.63 -19.50 -4.34
C ARG A 57 5.10 -19.54 -4.71
N SER A 58 5.40 -20.04 -5.91
CA SER A 58 6.78 -20.13 -6.39
C SER A 58 7.38 -18.73 -6.52
N MET A 59 8.66 -18.59 -6.14
CA MET A 59 9.36 -17.32 -6.24
C MET A 59 9.52 -16.92 -7.71
N LEU A 60 9.21 -15.67 -8.02
CA LEU A 60 9.50 -15.09 -9.32
C LEU A 60 11.02 -14.91 -9.46
N THR A 61 11.55 -15.09 -10.67
CA THR A 61 12.98 -14.84 -10.89
C THR A 61 13.32 -13.38 -10.61
N PRO A 62 14.57 -13.06 -10.21
CA PRO A 62 14.96 -11.67 -9.93
C PRO A 62 14.67 -10.70 -11.09
N HIS A 63 14.80 -11.18 -12.32
CA HIS A 63 14.46 -10.39 -13.51
C HIS A 63 12.97 -10.03 -13.57
N ILE A 64 12.08 -11.00 -13.33
CA ILE A 64 10.63 -10.76 -13.31
C ILE A 64 10.28 -9.82 -12.15
N LEU A 65 10.84 -10.04 -10.95
CA LEU A 65 10.61 -9.15 -9.80
C LEU A 65 11.02 -7.71 -10.09
N HIS A 66 12.17 -7.51 -10.75
CA HIS A 66 12.63 -6.18 -11.14
C HIS A 66 11.67 -5.50 -12.12
N VAL A 67 11.20 -6.23 -13.15
CA VAL A 67 10.26 -5.70 -14.14
C VAL A 67 8.91 -5.36 -13.49
N GLU A 68 8.36 -6.25 -12.68
CA GLU A 68 7.10 -6.04 -11.97
C GLU A 68 7.19 -4.83 -11.02
N TYR A 69 8.29 -4.72 -10.28
CA TYR A 69 8.56 -3.57 -9.42
C TYR A 69 8.60 -2.28 -10.24
N ALA A 70 9.41 -2.22 -11.29
CA ALA A 70 9.55 -1.03 -12.13
C ALA A 70 8.22 -0.57 -12.76
N LEU A 71 7.32 -1.50 -13.06
CA LEU A 71 6.02 -1.20 -13.67
C LEU A 71 4.94 -0.81 -12.66
N SER A 72 4.98 -1.36 -11.45
CA SER A 72 3.82 -1.34 -10.54
C SER A 72 4.15 -1.04 -9.08
N ALA A 73 5.37 -0.58 -8.79
CA ALA A 73 5.78 -0.25 -7.42
C ALA A 73 4.77 0.63 -6.66
N PRO A 74 4.30 1.77 -7.22
CA PRO A 74 3.31 2.62 -6.55
C PRO A 74 1.92 1.99 -6.39
N PHE A 75 1.63 0.91 -7.12
CA PHE A 75 0.33 0.25 -7.11
C PHE A 75 0.23 -0.85 -6.05
N GLY A 76 1.33 -1.54 -5.70
CA GLY A 76 1.22 -2.75 -4.88
C GLY A 76 2.45 -3.20 -4.11
N PHE A 77 3.55 -2.44 -4.09
CA PHE A 77 4.82 -2.89 -3.47
C PHE A 77 5.09 -2.32 -2.08
N VAL A 78 4.06 -1.80 -1.40
CA VAL A 78 4.15 -1.46 0.02
C VAL A 78 3.68 -2.66 0.84
N ALA A 79 4.59 -3.24 1.60
CA ALA A 79 4.27 -4.28 2.56
C ALA A 79 4.41 -3.75 3.97
N CYS A 80 3.43 -4.00 4.81
CA CYS A 80 3.45 -3.59 6.21
C CYS A 80 2.60 -4.52 7.08
N THR A 81 2.76 -4.40 8.40
CA THR A 81 1.95 -5.16 9.35
C THR A 81 0.54 -4.57 9.48
N LEU A 82 -0.41 -5.36 9.99
CA LEU A 82 -1.74 -4.84 10.34
C LEU A 82 -1.66 -3.65 11.31
N HIS A 83 -0.70 -3.68 12.24
CA HIS A 83 -0.50 -2.58 13.17
C HIS A 83 -0.12 -1.27 12.44
N ASP A 84 0.81 -1.32 11.49
CA ASP A 84 1.15 -0.14 10.70
C ASP A 84 0.00 0.32 9.78
N TRP A 85 -0.76 -0.62 9.21
CA TRP A 85 -2.01 -0.31 8.50
C TRP A 85 -3.01 0.44 9.37
N THR A 86 -3.17 0.06 10.64
CA THR A 86 -4.09 0.75 11.54
C THR A 86 -3.67 2.19 11.83
N LYS A 87 -2.37 2.49 11.92
CA LYS A 87 -1.86 3.86 12.07
C LYS A 87 -2.25 4.71 10.86
N PHE A 88 -2.07 4.17 9.66
CA PHE A 88 -2.47 4.84 8.41
C PHE A 88 -3.98 5.10 8.36
N LEU A 89 -4.80 4.08 8.62
CA LEU A 89 -6.26 4.23 8.63
C LEU A 89 -6.74 5.22 9.69
N TYR A 90 -6.13 5.18 10.88
CA TYR A 90 -6.45 6.11 11.95
C TYR A 90 -6.13 7.56 11.55
N ALA A 91 -5.01 7.80 10.88
CA ALA A 91 -4.68 9.11 10.33
C ALA A 91 -5.73 9.62 9.32
N HIS A 92 -6.39 8.74 8.57
CA HIS A 92 -7.52 9.13 7.70
C HIS A 92 -8.82 9.44 8.47
N ILE A 93 -8.96 8.98 9.71
CA ILE A 93 -10.10 9.26 10.59
C ILE A 93 -9.87 10.60 11.30
N ILE A 94 -8.71 10.75 11.94
CA ILE A 94 -8.38 11.93 12.76
C ILE A 94 -7.64 13.02 11.98
N GLY A 95 -7.33 12.81 10.70
CA GLY A 95 -6.50 13.72 9.91
C GLY A 95 -6.98 15.17 9.92
N LYS A 96 -8.31 15.35 9.99
CA LYS A 96 -8.95 16.67 10.12
C LYS A 96 -8.60 17.38 11.44
N THR A 97 -8.46 16.64 12.52
CA THR A 97 -8.15 17.18 13.85
C THR A 97 -6.65 17.28 14.12
N THR A 98 -5.83 16.46 13.47
CA THR A 98 -4.36 16.50 13.62
C THR A 98 -3.64 17.38 12.60
N GLY A 99 -4.33 17.83 11.55
CA GLY A 99 -3.73 18.61 10.47
C GLY A 99 -2.94 17.79 9.45
N TYR A 100 -2.82 16.46 9.64
CA TYR A 100 -2.14 15.56 8.70
C TYR A 100 -2.82 15.54 7.32
N LEU A 101 -4.15 15.65 7.30
CA LEU A 101 -4.92 15.86 6.07
C LEU A 101 -5.84 17.07 6.26
N SER A 102 -5.78 18.02 5.33
CA SER A 102 -6.76 19.11 5.33
C SER A 102 -8.18 18.54 5.18
N LYS A 103 -9.16 19.28 5.71
CA LYS A 103 -10.58 18.88 5.62
C LYS A 103 -11.00 18.65 4.17
N ASP A 104 -10.53 19.50 3.26
CA ASP A 104 -10.86 19.45 1.84
C ASP A 104 -10.19 18.26 1.14
N THR A 105 -8.92 17.99 1.43
CA THR A 105 -8.22 16.81 0.88
C THR A 105 -8.87 15.52 1.38
N ALA A 106 -9.16 15.42 2.68
CA ALA A 106 -9.82 14.25 3.25
C ALA A 106 -11.21 14.01 2.66
N ALA A 107 -11.98 15.07 2.39
CA ALA A 107 -13.28 14.97 1.73
C ALA A 107 -13.15 14.59 0.26
N LYS A 108 -12.17 15.19 -0.45
CA LYS A 108 -11.91 14.90 -1.87
C LYS A 108 -11.50 13.45 -2.10
N LEU A 109 -10.69 12.87 -1.21
CA LEU A 109 -10.26 11.47 -1.31
C LEU A 109 -11.45 10.50 -1.27
N LYS A 110 -12.40 10.75 -0.35
CA LYS A 110 -13.52 9.86 -0.03
C LYS A 110 -14.82 10.20 -0.76
N ARG A 111 -14.75 11.03 -1.80
CA ARG A 111 -15.91 11.38 -2.63
C ARG A 111 -15.93 10.45 -3.84
N PRO A 112 -17.00 9.65 -4.04
CA PRO A 112 -17.15 8.86 -5.25
C PRO A 112 -17.16 9.75 -6.49
N TYR A 113 -16.58 9.30 -7.60
CA TYR A 113 -16.66 10.01 -8.87
C TYR A 113 -18.07 9.96 -9.48
N ILE A 114 -18.74 8.82 -9.30
CA ILE A 114 -20.06 8.52 -9.87
C ILE A 114 -20.92 7.94 -8.75
N SER A 115 -22.13 8.48 -8.57
CA SER A 115 -23.11 8.01 -7.58
C SER A 115 -22.73 8.24 -6.10
N VAL A 116 -23.54 7.69 -5.19
CA VAL A 116 -23.31 7.67 -3.74
C VAL A 116 -22.31 6.58 -3.31
N ASP A 117 -22.15 5.54 -4.13
CA ASP A 117 -21.19 4.43 -3.97
C ASP A 117 -20.28 4.35 -5.18
N GLY A 118 -19.02 3.93 -4.94
CA GLY A 118 -18.06 3.67 -6.01
C GLY A 118 -16.65 4.13 -5.68
N ASP A 119 -15.84 4.29 -6.73
CA ASP A 119 -14.44 4.66 -6.59
C ASP A 119 -14.26 6.16 -6.29
N GLY A 120 -13.43 6.46 -5.31
CA GLY A 120 -12.84 7.78 -5.06
C GLY A 120 -11.37 7.82 -5.48
N LEU A 121 -10.59 8.70 -4.86
CA LEU A 121 -9.13 8.75 -5.11
C LEU A 121 -8.42 7.72 -4.23
N GLY A 122 -8.19 6.52 -4.78
CA GLY A 122 -7.45 5.45 -4.11
C GLY A 122 -8.22 4.76 -2.98
N VAL A 123 -9.53 4.97 -2.89
CA VAL A 123 -10.43 4.33 -1.92
C VAL A 123 -11.75 3.96 -2.60
N VAL A 124 -12.39 2.88 -2.15
CA VAL A 124 -13.77 2.55 -2.52
C VAL A 124 -14.71 3.02 -1.42
N VAL A 125 -15.77 3.71 -1.82
CA VAL A 125 -16.77 4.29 -0.92
C VAL A 125 -18.05 3.46 -0.99
N TYR A 126 -18.55 3.08 0.18
CA TYR A 126 -19.78 2.31 0.34
C TYR A 126 -20.73 3.07 1.28
N ASN A 127 -21.92 3.37 0.79
CA ASN A 127 -23.04 3.95 1.52
C ASN A 127 -23.83 2.80 2.14
N ARG A 128 -23.62 2.59 3.43
CA ARG A 128 -24.32 1.54 4.21
C ARG A 128 -25.68 2.03 4.74
N ALA A 129 -26.42 2.79 3.92
CA ALA A 129 -27.76 3.28 4.26
C ALA A 129 -28.75 2.13 4.45
#